data_AF-A0A8H4A9E0-F1
#
_entry.id   AF-A0A8H4A9E0-F1
#
_cell.length_a   1.000
_cell.length_b   1.000
_cell.length_c   1.000
_cell.angle_alpha   90.00
_cell.angle_beta   90.00
_cell.angle_gamma   90.00
#
_symmetry.space_group_name_H-M   'P 1'
#
loop_
_entity.id
_entity.type
_entity.pdbx_description
1 polymer ?
#
loop_
_entity_poly.entity_id
_entity_poly.type
_entity_poly.pdbx_seq_one_letter_code
_entity_poly.pdbx_strand_id
1 'polypeptide(L)'
;MKSREALLNLATLEIIVPNGIINFTQDNINTIFNKKSRSIAFFDEQLRFYFLISLPHDSGISDLVTAKAFFQQLEINVEASMVDASNLSVPAPPAQSIYRYPPGKSGKSRSSSATTSPSMPGTPICSSMYKNLNKASEGTVIYSNTYNLSLDDRDMLVTMRKDCWNCVIPLIAPIG
;
A
#
# COMPACT_ATOMS: atom_id res chain seq x y z
N MET A 1 6.95 28.88 9.07
CA MET A 1 7.34 27.45 9.04
C MET A 1 6.42 26.69 10.00
N LYS A 2 5.83 25.57 9.57
CA LYS A 2 5.04 24.71 10.48
C LYS A 2 5.94 24.06 11.54
N SER A 3 5.37 23.62 12.65
CA SER A 3 6.13 22.82 13.62
C SER A 3 6.55 21.48 13.01
N ARG A 4 7.58 20.85 13.58
CA ARG A 4 8.09 19.56 13.10
C ARG A 4 7.01 18.48 13.12
N GLU A 5 6.25 18.43 14.21
CA GLU A 5 5.17 17.47 14.42
C GLU A 5 4.05 17.68 13.41
N ALA A 6 3.71 18.94 13.14
CA ALA A 6 2.71 19.28 12.12
C ALA A 6 3.18 18.88 10.72
N LEU A 7 4.48 19.05 10.40
CA LEU A 7 5.04 18.61 9.13
C LEU A 7 4.99 17.08 8.99
N LEU A 8 5.31 16.34 10.05
CA LEU A 8 5.25 14.88 10.06
C LEU A 8 3.83 14.34 9.92
N ASN A 9 2.88 14.91 10.66
CA ASN A 9 1.49 14.48 10.62
C ASN A 9 0.80 14.76 9.27
N LEU A 10 1.30 15.75 8.53
CA LEU A 10 0.79 16.12 7.21
C LEU A 10 1.63 15.56 6.06
N ALA A 11 2.74 14.90 6.34
CA ALA A 11 3.57 14.30 5.33
C ALA A 11 2.84 13.13 4.67
N THR A 12 3.00 12.99 3.36
CA THR A 12 2.54 11.81 2.63
C THR A 12 3.67 10.78 2.59
N LEU A 13 3.36 9.54 2.93
CA LEU A 13 4.28 8.42 2.93
C LEU A 13 3.85 7.43 1.85
N GLU A 14 4.76 7.08 0.95
CA GLU A 14 4.48 6.17 -0.16
C GLU A 14 5.62 5.16 -0.34
N ILE A 15 5.27 3.91 -0.64
CA ILE A 15 6.22 2.87 -1.02
C ILE A 15 6.08 2.61 -2.52
N ILE A 16 7.17 2.80 -3.25
CA ILE A 16 7.21 2.60 -4.70
C ILE A 16 8.05 1.37 -5.01
N VAL A 17 7.45 0.39 -5.70
CA VAL A 17 8.11 -0.86 -6.08
C VAL A 17 8.16 -0.97 -7.60
N PRO A 18 9.16 -0.41 -8.28
CA PRO A 18 9.15 -0.34 -9.73
C PRO A 18 9.38 -1.69 -10.41
N ASN A 19 8.88 -1.82 -11.64
CA ASN A 19 9.20 -2.95 -12.50
C ASN A 19 10.63 -2.86 -13.05
N GLY A 20 11.58 -3.58 -12.43
CA GLY A 20 12.97 -3.64 -12.85
C GLY A 20 13.88 -2.59 -12.19
N ILE A 21 15.18 -2.72 -12.41
CA ILE A 21 16.21 -1.95 -11.71
C ILE A 21 16.26 -0.52 -12.26
N ILE A 22 16.31 0.46 -11.35
CA ILE A 22 16.53 1.87 -11.68
C ILE A 22 17.85 2.28 -11.02
N ASN A 23 18.71 2.96 -11.76
CA ASN A 23 19.90 3.58 -11.17
C ASN A 23 19.45 4.75 -10.31
N PHE A 24 19.67 4.64 -9.00
CA PHE A 24 19.26 5.65 -8.04
C PHE A 24 20.22 6.84 -8.10
N THR A 25 19.87 7.84 -8.91
CA THR A 25 20.63 9.08 -9.08
C THR A 25 19.67 10.27 -9.15
N GLN A 26 20.18 11.48 -8.91
CA GLN A 26 19.38 12.71 -8.96
C GLN A 26 18.68 12.89 -10.31
N ASP A 27 19.37 12.58 -11.42
CA ASP A 27 18.83 12.73 -12.77
C ASP A 27 17.69 11.75 -13.07
N ASN A 28 17.73 10.57 -12.45
CA ASN A 28 16.76 9.49 -12.69
C ASN A 28 15.62 9.45 -11.67
N ILE A 29 15.60 10.36 -10.69
CA ILE A 29 14.59 10.38 -9.62
C ILE A 29 13.17 10.48 -10.18
N ASN A 30 12.99 11.23 -11.28
CA ASN A 30 11.71 11.39 -11.96
C ASN A 30 11.18 10.09 -12.54
N THR A 31 12.06 9.16 -12.92
CA THR A 31 11.66 7.84 -13.39
C THR A 31 11.06 7.02 -12.26
N ILE A 32 11.58 7.13 -11.02
CA ILE A 32 11.01 6.43 -9.85
C ILE A 32 9.56 6.87 -9.63
N PHE A 33 9.32 8.18 -9.68
CA PHE A 33 7.99 8.76 -9.46
C PHE A 33 6.93 8.42 -10.51
N ASN A 34 7.35 8.12 -11.74
CA ASN A 34 6.44 7.91 -12.86
C ASN A 34 6.29 6.43 -13.23
N LYS A 35 7.13 5.56 -12.67
CA LYS A 35 7.14 4.14 -13.04
C LYS A 35 6.01 3.41 -12.35
N LYS A 36 5.34 2.54 -13.11
CA LYS A 36 4.25 1.70 -12.60
C LYS A 36 4.79 0.75 -11.53
N SER A 37 4.22 0.83 -10.32
CA SER A 37 4.46 -0.12 -9.25
C SER A 37 4.04 -1.52 -9.68
N ARG A 38 4.84 -2.51 -9.30
CA ARG A 38 4.57 -3.92 -9.53
C ARG A 38 3.73 -4.49 -8.40
N SER A 39 2.95 -5.51 -8.71
CA SER A 39 2.06 -6.20 -7.75
C SER A 39 2.53 -7.61 -7.39
N ILE A 40 3.64 -8.08 -7.96
CA ILE A 40 4.15 -9.44 -7.82
C ILE A 40 5.64 -9.38 -7.51
N ALA A 41 6.09 -10.26 -6.63
CA ALA A 41 7.50 -10.55 -6.36
C ALA A 41 7.75 -12.05 -6.46
N PHE A 42 8.98 -12.44 -6.82
CA PHE A 42 9.36 -13.85 -6.91
C PHE A 42 10.11 -14.30 -5.66
N PHE A 43 10.06 -15.60 -5.37
CA PHE A 43 10.90 -16.22 -4.37
C PHE A 43 12.38 -16.13 -4.78
N ASP A 44 13.28 -16.01 -3.80
CA ASP A 44 14.72 -15.77 -3.97
C ASP A 44 15.07 -14.45 -4.71
N GLU A 45 14.16 -13.48 -4.71
CA GLU A 45 14.39 -12.16 -5.31
C GLU A 45 14.84 -11.11 -4.28
N GLN A 46 15.76 -10.23 -4.66
CA GLN A 46 16.02 -8.98 -3.92
C GLN A 46 15.04 -7.90 -4.37
N LEU A 47 14.02 -7.66 -3.57
CA LEU A 47 13.02 -6.64 -3.83
C LEU A 47 13.59 -5.25 -3.58
N ARG A 48 13.84 -4.51 -4.67
CA ARG A 48 14.19 -3.09 -4.60
C ARG A 48 12.94 -2.24 -4.55
N PHE A 49 12.84 -1.38 -3.54
CA PHE A 49 11.74 -0.45 -3.36
C PHE A 49 12.25 0.88 -2.86
N TYR A 50 11.44 1.91 -2.99
CA TYR A 50 11.77 3.27 -2.61
C TYR A 50 10.73 3.77 -1.63
N PHE A 51 11.20 4.29 -0.50
CA PHE A 51 10.35 4.97 0.45
C PHE A 51 10.37 6.46 0.16
N LEU A 52 9.19 7.01 -0.14
CA LEU A 52 8.97 8.41 -0.46
C LEU A 52 8.27 9.10 0.70
N ILE A 53 8.87 10.19 1.18
CA ILE A 53 8.29 11.12 2.15
C ILE A 53 8.10 12.46 1.44
N SER A 54 6.86 12.92 1.31
CA SER A 54 6.52 14.21 0.71
C SER A 54 5.98 15.15 1.78
N LEU A 55 6.63 16.30 1.97
CA LEU A 55 6.13 17.36 2.84
C LEU A 55 4.96 18.09 2.18
N PRO A 56 4.05 18.71 2.97
CA PRO A 56 2.97 19.50 2.41
C PRO A 56 3.51 20.76 1.70
N HIS A 57 2.78 21.22 0.69
CA HIS A 57 3.14 22.41 -0.12
C HIS A 57 3.36 23.66 0.75
N ASP A 58 2.60 23.79 1.85
CA ASP A 58 2.68 24.91 2.79
C ASP A 58 3.63 24.64 3.98
N SER A 59 4.65 23.80 3.79
CA SER A 59 5.65 23.48 4.81
C SER A 59 6.38 24.72 5.34
N GLY A 60 6.56 25.73 4.49
CA GLY A 60 7.31 26.94 4.78
C GLY A 60 8.82 26.73 4.81
N ILE A 61 9.32 25.64 4.21
CA ILE A 61 10.74 25.38 3.96
C ILE A 61 11.08 25.88 2.55
N SER A 62 11.98 26.85 2.44
CA SER A 62 12.31 27.53 1.18
C SER A 62 13.52 26.95 0.46
N ASP A 63 14.43 26.27 1.17
CA ASP A 63 15.73 25.90 0.65
C ASP A 63 16.06 24.41 0.87
N LEU A 64 16.92 23.89 -0.01
CA LEU A 64 17.33 22.49 0.00
C LEU A 64 18.10 22.10 1.27
N VAL A 65 18.87 23.01 1.86
CA VAL A 65 19.70 22.73 3.03
C VAL A 65 18.81 22.47 4.23
N THR A 66 17.84 23.34 4.48
CA THR A 66 16.83 23.16 5.53
C THR A 66 15.99 21.91 5.30
N ALA A 67 15.59 21.63 4.06
CA ALA A 67 14.85 20.40 3.75
C ALA A 67 15.68 19.14 4.05
N LYS A 68 16.95 19.10 3.62
CA LYS A 68 17.87 17.99 3.95
C LYS A 68 18.03 17.81 5.45
N ALA A 69 18.28 18.90 6.18
CA ALA A 69 18.43 18.87 7.63
C ALA A 69 17.17 18.33 8.33
N PHE A 70 15.98 18.72 7.87
CA PHE A 70 14.72 18.17 8.38
C PHE A 70 14.64 16.66 8.18
N PHE A 71 14.90 16.17 6.96
CA PHE A 71 14.80 14.74 6.66
C PHE A 71 15.87 13.91 7.38
N GLN A 72 17.07 14.45 7.58
CA GLN A 72 18.15 13.78 8.33
C GLN A 72 17.82 13.58 9.82
N GLN A 73 16.91 14.38 10.38
CA GLN A 73 16.47 14.24 11.77
C GLN A 73 15.43 13.13 11.96
N LEU A 74 14.92 12.53 10.88
CA LEU A 74 13.90 11.49 10.96
C LEU A 74 14.53 10.16 11.35
N GLU A 75 13.81 9.40 12.15
CA GLU A 75 14.12 8.00 12.39
C GLU A 75 13.17 7.16 11.54
N ILE A 76 13.73 6.33 10.67
CA ILE A 76 12.96 5.58 9.69
C ILE A 76 13.18 4.10 9.94
N ASN A 77 12.13 3.45 10.45
CA ASN A 77 12.07 2.02 10.70
C ASN A 77 11.15 1.39 9.65
N VAL A 78 11.69 0.50 8.84
CA VAL A 78 10.94 -0.19 7.78
C VAL A 78 10.85 -1.66 8.14
N GLU A 79 9.61 -2.13 8.24
CA GLU A 79 9.28 -3.53 8.47
C GLU A 79 8.44 -4.05 7.31
N ALA A 80 8.76 -5.25 6.83
CA ALA A 80 7.92 -5.99 5.91
C ALA A 80 7.51 -7.31 6.55
N SER A 81 6.21 -7.60 6.48
CA SER A 81 5.64 -8.84 6.98
C SER A 81 4.86 -9.55 5.88
N MET A 82 4.93 -10.88 5.89
CA MET A 82 4.17 -11.73 5.00
C MET A 82 2.82 -12.04 5.66
N VAL A 83 1.73 -11.67 4.98
CA VAL A 83 0.37 -11.97 5.39
C VAL A 83 -0.19 -13.01 4.41
N ASP A 84 -0.62 -14.16 4.92
CA ASP A 84 -1.26 -15.18 4.09
C ASP A 84 -2.59 -14.64 3.55
N ALA A 85 -2.80 -14.78 2.24
CA ALA A 85 -4.01 -14.34 1.55
C ALA A 85 -5.28 -15.01 2.08
N SER A 86 -5.15 -16.21 2.68
CA SER A 86 -6.25 -16.89 3.37
C SER A 86 -6.82 -16.10 4.55
N ASN A 87 -6.01 -15.20 5.14
CA ASN A 87 -6.36 -14.35 6.28
C ASN A 87 -6.70 -12.90 5.87
N LEU A 88 -6.53 -12.53 4.60
CA LEU A 88 -6.93 -11.23 4.07
C LEU A 88 -8.41 -11.27 3.69
N SER A 89 -9.27 -10.76 4.57
CA SER A 89 -10.66 -10.47 4.21
C SER A 89 -10.70 -9.31 3.21
N VAL A 90 -10.55 -9.61 1.92
CA VAL A 90 -10.78 -8.63 0.86
C VAL A 90 -12.28 -8.26 0.91
N PRO A 91 -12.66 -6.97 1.07
CA PRO A 91 -14.04 -6.57 0.93
C PRO A 91 -14.48 -6.95 -0.48
N ALA A 92 -15.42 -7.90 -0.59
CA ALA A 92 -16.02 -8.21 -1.87
C ALA A 92 -16.58 -6.90 -2.46
N PRO A 93 -16.33 -6.62 -3.76
CA PRO A 93 -16.94 -5.46 -4.39
C PRO A 93 -18.46 -5.55 -4.20
N PRO A 94 -19.13 -4.44 -3.87
CA PRO A 94 -20.58 -4.45 -3.67
C PRO A 94 -21.22 -5.06 -4.91
N ALA A 95 -22.02 -6.12 -4.70
CA ALA A 95 -22.75 -6.77 -5.78
C ALA A 95 -23.51 -5.69 -6.55
N GLN A 96 -23.27 -5.58 -7.86
CA GLN A 96 -23.99 -4.65 -8.71
C GLN A 96 -25.48 -4.94 -8.54
N SER A 97 -26.25 -3.95 -8.07
CA SER A 97 -27.70 -4.05 -8.00
C SER A 97 -28.23 -4.20 -9.43
N ILE A 98 -28.62 -5.41 -9.80
CA ILE A 98 -29.37 -5.64 -11.03
C ILE A 98 -30.70 -4.90 -10.84
N TYR A 99 -30.84 -3.73 -11.46
CA TYR A 99 -32.11 -3.02 -11.58
C TYR A 99 -33.08 -3.94 -12.34
N ARG A 100 -33.95 -4.65 -11.61
CA ARG A 100 -35.12 -5.29 -12.21
C ARG A 100 -36.08 -4.19 -12.65
N TYR A 101 -36.16 -3.98 -13.96
CA TYR A 101 -37.26 -3.22 -14.56
C TYR A 101 -38.61 -3.88 -14.20
N PRO A 102 -39.66 -3.09 -13.92
CA PRO A 102 -40.98 -3.62 -13.60
C PRO A 102 -41.60 -4.32 -14.83
N PRO A 103 -42.35 -5.42 -14.64
CA PRO A 103 -42.89 -6.20 -15.75
C PRO A 103 -44.04 -5.45 -16.43
N GLY A 104 -43.79 -4.99 -17.65
CA GLY A 104 -44.82 -4.58 -18.60
C GLY A 104 -45.60 -5.79 -19.11
N LYS A 105 -46.93 -5.69 -19.08
CA LYS A 105 -47.88 -6.72 -19.51
C LYS A 105 -47.75 -6.98 -21.02
N SER A 106 -47.52 -8.23 -21.44
CA SER A 106 -48.17 -8.89 -22.60
C SER A 106 -47.57 -10.26 -22.93
N GLY A 107 -48.43 -11.22 -23.30
CA GLY A 107 -48.11 -12.22 -24.33
C GLY A 107 -47.51 -13.56 -23.92
N LYS A 108 -48.37 -14.60 -23.89
CA LYS A 108 -48.11 -16.04 -24.00
C LYS A 108 -46.79 -16.46 -24.69
N SER A 109 -46.06 -17.40 -24.09
CA SER A 109 -45.83 -18.75 -24.67
C SER A 109 -44.95 -19.63 -23.77
N ARG A 110 -45.22 -20.93 -23.87
CA ARG A 110 -44.65 -22.07 -23.13
C ARG A 110 -43.15 -22.23 -23.38
N SER A 111 -42.38 -22.62 -22.37
CA SER A 111 -41.55 -23.84 -22.39
C SER A 111 -40.84 -24.07 -21.06
N SER A 112 -40.88 -25.33 -20.68
CA SER A 112 -40.39 -26.02 -19.50
C SER A 112 -38.86 -26.14 -19.42
N SER A 113 -38.28 -25.84 -18.25
CA SER A 113 -37.23 -26.64 -17.59
C SER A 113 -36.88 -25.98 -16.25
N ALA A 114 -37.38 -26.58 -15.16
CA ALA A 114 -36.95 -26.25 -13.81
C ALA A 114 -35.66 -27.02 -13.51
N THR A 115 -34.58 -26.31 -13.21
CA THR A 115 -33.35 -26.89 -12.64
C THR A 115 -33.29 -26.49 -11.17
N THR A 116 -34.05 -27.17 -10.33
CA THR A 116 -33.92 -27.09 -8.87
C THR A 116 -32.85 -28.09 -8.43
N SER A 117 -31.71 -27.60 -7.99
CA SER A 117 -30.72 -28.44 -7.30
C SER A 117 -31.28 -28.90 -5.94
N PRO A 118 -31.09 -30.17 -5.53
CA PRO A 118 -31.67 -30.68 -4.30
C PRO A 118 -30.85 -30.24 -3.09
N SER A 119 -31.50 -29.52 -2.15
CA SER A 119 -30.95 -29.22 -0.82
C SER A 119 -31.00 -30.49 0.04
N MET A 120 -29.85 -30.93 0.56
CA MET A 120 -29.82 -31.92 1.64
C MET A 120 -30.10 -31.29 3.01
N PRO A 121 -30.73 -32.03 3.95
CA PRO A 121 -31.15 -31.51 5.25
C PRO A 121 -30.10 -31.76 6.35
N GLY A 122 -29.89 -30.74 7.19
CA GLY A 122 -29.58 -30.93 8.62
C GLY A 122 -28.13 -30.68 9.07
N THR A 123 -27.88 -29.51 9.66
CA THR A 123 -27.03 -29.33 10.85
C THR A 123 -27.47 -28.07 11.59
N PRO A 124 -27.55 -28.08 12.94
CA PRO A 124 -28.15 -26.99 13.69
C PRO A 124 -27.23 -25.77 13.75
N ILE A 125 -27.85 -24.61 13.72
CA ILE A 125 -27.25 -23.30 13.97
C ILE A 125 -26.74 -23.28 15.40
N CYS A 126 -25.41 -23.28 15.58
CA CYS A 126 -24.81 -22.95 16.87
C CYS A 126 -24.58 -21.43 16.91
N SER A 127 -25.56 -20.72 17.47
CA SER A 127 -25.35 -19.38 17.99
C SER A 127 -24.61 -19.49 19.32
N SER A 128 -23.38 -19.00 19.37
CA SER A 128 -22.73 -18.38 20.54
C SER A 128 -21.22 -18.50 20.43
N MET A 129 -20.55 -17.41 20.06
CA MET A 129 -19.60 -16.73 20.94
C MET A 129 -19.05 -15.52 20.18
N TYR A 130 -19.70 -14.38 20.40
CA TYR A 130 -19.01 -13.10 20.30
C TYR A 130 -17.81 -13.12 21.24
N LYS A 131 -16.70 -12.52 20.77
CA LYS A 131 -15.41 -12.33 21.44
C LYS A 131 -14.41 -13.45 21.21
N ASN A 132 -13.78 -13.42 20.04
CA ASN A 132 -12.34 -13.25 20.04
C ASN A 132 -12.01 -12.08 19.12
N LEU A 133 -11.21 -11.17 19.66
CA LEU A 133 -10.65 -10.01 19.00
C LEU A 133 -10.28 -10.34 17.54
N ASN A 134 -10.66 -9.46 16.63
CA ASN A 134 -9.94 -9.20 15.38
C ASN A 134 -8.49 -8.82 15.71
N LYS A 135 -7.66 -9.75 16.17
CA LYS A 135 -6.24 -9.69 15.86
C LYS A 135 -6.18 -10.12 14.40
N ALA A 136 -6.22 -9.13 13.51
CA ALA A 136 -5.69 -9.31 12.18
C ALA A 136 -4.37 -10.07 12.36
N SER A 137 -4.28 -11.25 11.76
CA SER A 137 -3.10 -12.11 11.80
C SER A 137 -1.87 -11.23 11.55
N GLU A 138 -1.13 -10.92 12.62
CA GLU A 138 0.10 -10.16 12.55
C GLU A 138 1.04 -11.00 11.70
N GLY A 139 1.30 -10.53 10.47
CA GLY A 139 2.06 -11.29 9.48
C GLY A 139 3.43 -11.70 10.03
N THR A 140 4.03 -12.72 9.47
CA THR A 140 5.41 -13.07 9.85
C THR A 140 6.34 -11.99 9.32
N VAL A 141 7.06 -11.30 10.20
CA VAL A 141 8.06 -10.29 9.81
C VAL A 141 9.18 -11.00 9.05
N ILE A 142 9.39 -10.61 7.80
CA ILE A 142 10.42 -11.17 6.91
C ILE A 142 11.61 -10.20 6.72
N TYR A 143 11.41 -8.93 7.04
CA TYR A 143 12.44 -7.91 6.93
C TYR A 143 12.18 -6.80 7.93
N SER A 144 13.22 -6.35 8.63
CA SER A 144 13.18 -5.17 9.48
C SER A 144 14.52 -4.44 9.37
N ASN A 145 14.47 -3.13 9.14
CA ASN A 145 15.67 -2.32 9.01
C ASN A 145 15.43 -0.90 9.52
N THR A 146 16.33 -0.44 10.38
CA THR A 146 16.42 0.95 10.82
C THR A 146 17.37 1.69 9.90
N TYR A 147 16.85 2.63 9.13
CA TYR A 147 17.66 3.42 8.23
C TYR A 147 18.39 4.52 9.01
N ASN A 148 19.71 4.45 9.03
CA ASN A 148 20.54 5.46 9.67
C ASN A 148 20.89 6.59 8.69
N LEU A 149 20.22 7.74 8.85
CA LEU A 149 20.40 8.95 8.06
C LEU A 149 21.65 9.76 8.40
N SER A 150 22.34 9.43 9.50
CA SER A 150 23.54 10.14 9.97
C SER A 150 24.85 9.66 9.35
N LEU A 151 24.82 8.60 8.54
CA LEU A 151 25.94 8.16 7.72
C LEU A 151 25.83 8.82 6.34
N ASP A 152 26.79 9.68 5.99
CA ASP A 152 26.86 10.41 4.71
C ASP A 152 26.81 9.48 3.46
N ASP A 153 27.05 8.19 3.65
CA ASP A 153 27.21 7.17 2.60
C ASP A 153 25.92 6.44 2.19
N ARG A 154 24.75 6.92 2.65
CA ARG A 154 23.46 6.24 2.44
C ARG A 154 22.50 7.11 1.65
N ASP A 155 22.64 7.09 0.33
CA ASP A 155 21.65 7.24 -0.77
C ASP A 155 20.29 7.90 -0.47
N MET A 156 20.18 8.94 0.36
CA MET A 156 18.95 9.72 0.49
C MET A 156 18.98 10.84 -0.53
N LEU A 157 17.96 10.93 -1.39
CA LEU A 157 17.82 12.05 -2.32
C LEU A 157 16.66 12.95 -1.91
N VAL A 158 16.99 14.23 -1.71
CA VAL A 158 16.02 15.27 -1.42
C VAL A 158 15.84 16.12 -2.68
N THR A 159 14.59 16.22 -3.14
CA THR A 159 14.25 16.95 -4.36
C THR A 159 12.93 17.71 -4.21
N MET A 160 12.80 18.81 -4.94
CA MET A 160 11.55 19.55 -5.04
C MET A 160 10.73 19.01 -6.21
N ARG A 161 9.45 18.72 -5.99
CA ARG A 161 8.51 18.27 -7.03
C ARG A 161 7.11 18.77 -6.69
N LYS A 162 6.44 19.37 -7.68
CA LYS A 162 5.10 19.97 -7.53
C LYS A 162 5.03 20.91 -6.30
N ASP A 163 6.06 21.73 -6.15
CA ASP A 163 6.21 22.70 -5.05
C ASP A 163 6.24 22.11 -3.63
N CYS A 164 6.49 20.79 -3.53
CA CYS A 164 6.72 20.09 -2.27
C CYS A 164 8.16 19.59 -2.18
N TRP A 165 8.71 19.55 -0.97
CA TRP A 165 9.96 18.85 -0.68
C TRP A 165 9.70 17.36 -0.53
N ASN A 166 10.49 16.55 -1.22
CA ASN A 166 10.38 15.10 -1.24
C ASN A 166 11.72 14.50 -0.85
N CYS A 167 11.66 13.46 -0.02
CA CYS A 167 12.79 12.63 0.33
C CYS A 167 12.53 11.22 -0.21
N VAL A 168 13.51 10.67 -0.92
CA VAL A 168 13.46 9.31 -1.47
C VAL A 168 14.62 8.52 -0.89
N ILE A 169 14.28 7.34 -0.34
CA ILE A 169 15.24 6.43 0.28
C ILE A 169 15.15 5.07 -0.43
N PRO A 170 16.24 4.57 -1.04
CA PRO A 170 16.28 3.26 -1.67
C PRO A 170 16.46 2.19 -0.61
N LEU A 171 15.67 1.12 -0.73
CA LEU A 171 15.66 -0.01 0.18
C LEU A 171 15.66 -1.32 -0.61
N ILE A 172 16.22 -2.36 0.01
CA ILE A 172 16.31 -3.69 -0.57
C ILE A 172 15.89 -4.70 0.49
N ALA A 173 14.82 -5.45 0.23
CA ALA A 173 14.37 -6.55 1.08
C ALA A 173 14.59 -7.88 0.35
N PRO A 174 15.23 -8.88 0.98
CA PRO A 174 15.27 -10.23 0.45
C PRO A 174 13.87 -10.86 0.57
N ILE A 175 13.42 -11.52 -0.49
CA ILE A 175 12.23 -12.37 -0.48
C ILE A 175 12.71 -13.82 -0.48
N GLY A 176 12.43 -14.55 0.59
CA GLY A 176 12.81 -15.95 0.79
C GLY A 176 11.85 -16.67 1.72
#